data_AF-A0A3B4V2F0-F1
#
_entry.id   AF-A0A3B4V2F0-F1
#
_cell.length_a   1.000
_cell.length_b   1.000
_cell.length_c   1.000
_cell.angle_alpha   90.00
_cell.angle_beta   90.00
_cell.angle_gamma   90.00
#
_symmetry.space_group_name_H-M   'P 1'
#
loop_
_entity.id
_entity.type
_entity.pdbx_description
1 polymer ?
#
loop_
_entity_poly.entity_id
_entity_poly.type
_entity_poly.pdbx_seq_one_letter_code
_entity_poly.pdbx_strand_id
1 'polypeptide(L)'
;MGDTLGPSQTPQHRGVYTMYHGTSIASARLIIANGFKPSSHGMLGKGVYVSRDRKKASNYPLNSNDSDRVVFELRVRVGRVKRIDKDNHPMQYTWNTQGYSTAWVPPNCGMMSVPSGLEEDCVFDPKRVKVVGIVKAPNTTIEKELKQLLAKRSGRGGGRTVKVCSLCKRKTQQGSAHIKQQCWGCGKNICILMAKHFCPAKPSQGKGKKMV
;
A
#
# COMPACT_ATOMS: atom_id res chain seq x y z
N MET A 1 24.81 -10.18 3.39
CA MET A 1 24.05 -10.32 4.65
C MET A 1 23.63 -8.93 5.06
N GLY A 2 22.34 -8.67 5.28
CA GLY A 2 21.85 -7.35 5.67
C GLY A 2 21.68 -7.34 7.18
N ASP A 3 22.41 -6.47 7.87
CA ASP A 3 22.39 -6.35 9.32
C ASP A 3 20.97 -6.12 9.83
N THR A 4 20.51 -7.00 10.69
CA THR A 4 19.19 -6.93 11.33
C THR A 4 19.22 -5.82 12.38
N LEU A 5 18.86 -4.59 12.00
CA LEU A 5 18.61 -3.54 13.00
C LEU A 5 17.37 -3.91 13.82
N GLY A 6 17.55 -4.08 15.13
CA GLY A 6 16.49 -4.29 16.09
C GLY A 6 15.72 -3.00 16.42
N PRO A 7 14.67 -3.11 17.26
CA PRO A 7 13.98 -1.95 17.81
C PRO A 7 14.95 -0.99 18.49
N SER A 8 14.61 0.29 18.49
CA SER A 8 15.32 1.36 19.20
C SER A 8 16.67 1.78 18.62
N GLN A 9 17.16 1.11 17.58
CA GLN A 9 18.40 1.49 16.89
C GLN A 9 18.15 2.58 15.85
N THR A 10 19.10 3.49 15.63
CA THR A 10 18.96 4.51 14.57
C THR A 10 18.99 3.85 13.18
N PRO A 11 17.96 4.00 12.34
CA PRO A 11 17.95 3.46 11.00
C PRO A 11 19.03 4.14 10.14
N GLN A 12 19.79 3.35 9.41
CA GLN A 12 20.75 3.87 8.44
C GLN A 12 20.06 4.19 7.11
N HIS A 13 20.53 5.27 6.47
CA HIS A 13 20.08 5.63 5.13
C HIS A 13 20.28 4.46 4.16
N ARG A 14 19.28 4.24 3.32
CA ARG A 14 19.22 3.17 2.29
C ARG A 14 19.24 1.75 2.86
N GLY A 15 19.05 1.59 4.17
CA GLY A 15 18.91 0.29 4.81
C GLY A 15 17.70 -0.51 4.34
N VAL A 16 17.75 -1.81 4.61
CA VAL A 16 16.65 -2.74 4.40
C VAL A 16 16.41 -3.51 5.69
N TYR A 17 15.22 -3.35 6.28
CA TYR A 17 14.93 -3.88 7.61
C TYR A 17 13.73 -4.80 7.61
N THR A 18 13.76 -5.77 8.54
CA THR A 18 12.57 -6.51 8.95
C THR A 18 11.76 -5.61 9.86
N MET A 19 10.49 -5.39 9.51
CA MET A 19 9.55 -4.56 10.25
C MET A 19 8.18 -5.23 10.29
N TYR A 20 7.28 -4.69 11.09
CA TYR A 20 5.97 -5.26 11.36
C TYR A 20 4.85 -4.24 11.14
N HIS A 21 3.69 -4.74 10.72
CA HIS A 21 2.47 -3.96 10.56
C HIS A 21 1.28 -4.79 11.03
N GLY A 22 0.58 -4.29 12.06
CA GLY A 22 -0.70 -4.84 12.52
C GLY A 22 -1.86 -4.30 11.70
N THR A 23 -2.80 -5.16 11.33
CA THR A 23 -3.96 -4.81 10.53
C THR A 23 -5.11 -5.80 10.75
N SER A 24 -6.30 -5.50 10.21
CA SER A 24 -7.45 -6.41 10.27
C SER A 24 -7.31 -7.59 9.30
N ILE A 25 -8.04 -8.68 9.50
CA ILE A 25 -8.04 -9.81 8.55
C ILE A 25 -8.47 -9.35 7.15
N ALA A 26 -9.52 -8.53 7.07
CA ALA A 26 -10.02 -8.00 5.80
C ALA A 26 -8.95 -7.16 5.08
N SER A 27 -8.28 -6.28 5.81
CA SER A 27 -7.18 -5.46 5.27
C SER A 27 -5.99 -6.32 4.87
N ALA A 28 -5.68 -7.37 5.63
CA ALA A 28 -4.60 -8.29 5.32
C ALA A 28 -4.80 -8.96 3.95
N ARG A 29 -6.00 -9.48 3.69
CA ARG A 29 -6.36 -10.06 2.39
C ARG A 29 -6.16 -9.06 1.25
N LEU A 30 -6.62 -7.81 1.42
CA LEU A 30 -6.47 -6.74 0.43
C LEU A 30 -5.01 -6.36 0.19
N ILE A 31 -4.19 -6.25 1.25
CA ILE A 31 -2.77 -5.94 1.16
C ILE A 31 -2.01 -7.07 0.44
N ILE A 32 -2.34 -8.34 0.72
CA ILE A 32 -1.75 -9.47 0.01
C ILE A 32 -2.14 -9.43 -1.47
N ALA A 33 -3.39 -9.13 -1.81
CA ALA A 33 -3.85 -9.10 -3.20
C ALA A 33 -3.29 -7.91 -4.00
N ASN A 34 -3.33 -6.70 -3.42
CA ASN A 34 -3.14 -5.43 -4.15
C ASN A 34 -1.85 -4.69 -3.76
N GLY A 35 -1.20 -5.10 -2.68
CA GLY A 35 -0.16 -4.32 -2.02
C GLY A 35 -0.73 -3.28 -1.05
N PHE A 36 0.17 -2.60 -0.33
CA PHE A 36 -0.21 -1.55 0.59
C PHE A 36 -0.79 -0.33 -0.14
N LYS A 37 -1.80 0.28 0.46
CA LYS A 37 -2.29 1.62 0.14
C LYS A 37 -1.81 2.57 1.25
N PRO A 38 -1.22 3.73 0.93
CA PRO A 38 -0.78 4.66 1.95
C PRO A 38 -2.01 5.23 2.68
N SER A 39 -1.86 5.51 3.97
CA SER A 39 -2.85 6.26 4.72
C SER A 39 -3.02 7.67 4.12
N SER A 40 -4.19 8.26 4.28
CA SER A 40 -4.45 9.66 3.90
C SER A 40 -3.93 10.66 4.94
N HIS A 41 -3.77 10.22 6.19
CA HIS A 41 -3.35 11.02 7.34
C HIS A 41 -2.61 10.14 8.36
N GLY A 42 -2.05 10.78 9.39
CA GLY A 42 -1.34 10.17 10.50
C GLY A 42 -0.36 11.17 11.09
N MET A 43 0.25 10.86 12.25
CA MET A 43 1.15 11.79 12.96
C MET A 43 2.43 12.16 12.19
N LEU A 44 2.73 11.46 11.10
CA LEU A 44 3.87 11.67 10.19
C LEU A 44 3.37 11.92 8.75
N GLY A 45 2.10 12.24 8.57
CA GLY A 45 1.47 12.43 7.27
C GLY A 45 1.13 11.12 6.55
N LYS A 46 1.11 11.19 5.21
CA LYS A 46 0.69 10.08 4.33
C LYS A 46 1.78 9.05 4.19
N GLY A 47 1.45 7.77 4.38
CA GLY A 47 2.37 6.68 4.09
C GLY A 47 1.91 5.34 4.66
N VAL A 48 2.84 4.37 4.68
CA VAL A 48 2.65 3.07 5.31
C VAL A 48 3.37 3.08 6.65
N TYR A 49 2.60 2.92 7.72
CA TYR A 49 3.10 2.90 9.09
C TYR A 49 3.61 1.52 9.46
N VAL A 50 4.85 1.44 9.94
CA VAL A 50 5.52 0.19 10.33
C VAL A 50 6.35 0.43 11.59
N SER A 51 6.73 -0.65 12.28
CA SER A 51 7.60 -0.58 13.45
C SER A 51 8.52 -1.80 13.46
N ARG A 52 9.75 -1.69 13.98
CA ARG A 52 10.58 -2.88 14.23
C ARG A 52 10.15 -3.59 15.52
N ASP A 53 9.35 -2.94 16.36
CA ASP A 53 8.74 -3.56 17.53
C ASP A 53 7.48 -4.36 17.13
N ARG A 54 7.62 -5.69 17.14
CA ARG A 54 6.52 -6.62 16.87
C ARG A 54 5.37 -6.49 17.87
N LYS A 55 5.69 -6.26 19.16
CA LYS A 55 4.67 -6.11 20.21
C LYS A 55 3.85 -4.85 19.97
N LYS A 56 4.51 -3.73 19.63
CA LYS A 56 3.83 -2.50 19.20
C LYS A 56 2.88 -2.77 18.03
N ALA A 57 3.39 -3.36 16.95
CA ALA A 57 2.60 -3.66 15.77
C ALA A 57 1.39 -4.55 16.09
N SER A 58 1.53 -5.49 17.03
CA SER A 58 0.45 -6.42 17.40
C SER A 58 -0.75 -5.79 18.11
N ASN A 59 -0.63 -4.54 18.58
CA ASN A 59 -1.72 -3.79 19.19
C ASN A 59 -2.63 -3.12 18.16
N TYR A 60 -2.28 -3.15 16.87
CA TYR A 60 -3.05 -2.52 15.81
C TYR A 60 -3.92 -3.53 15.04
N PRO A 61 -5.16 -3.14 14.69
CA PRO A 61 -5.81 -1.86 15.00
C PRO A 61 -6.18 -1.69 16.50
N LEU A 62 -6.01 -0.49 17.06
CA LEU A 62 -6.19 -0.24 18.50
C LEU A 62 -7.59 -0.60 19.03
N ASN A 63 -8.63 -0.23 18.28
CA ASN A 63 -10.03 -0.44 18.66
C ASN A 63 -10.63 -1.66 17.95
N SER A 64 -9.88 -2.76 17.90
CA SER A 64 -10.33 -4.02 17.29
C SER A 64 -10.17 -5.18 18.27
N ASN A 65 -11.03 -6.19 18.14
CA ASN A 65 -10.91 -7.43 18.88
C ASN A 65 -9.65 -8.19 18.46
N ASP A 66 -9.02 -8.88 19.40
CA ASP A 66 -7.86 -9.73 19.10
C ASP A 66 -8.16 -10.80 18.05
N SER A 67 -9.43 -11.20 17.93
CA SER A 67 -9.92 -12.13 16.91
C SER A 67 -9.91 -11.59 15.47
N ASP A 68 -9.66 -10.29 15.27
CA ASP A 68 -9.50 -9.67 13.94
C ASP A 68 -8.07 -9.15 13.69
N ARG A 69 -7.11 -9.39 14.60
CA ARG A 69 -5.75 -8.86 14.45
C ARG A 69 -4.81 -9.80 13.70
N VAL A 70 -4.19 -9.28 12.65
CA VAL A 70 -3.12 -9.93 11.89
C VAL A 70 -1.87 -9.06 11.94
N VAL A 71 -0.70 -9.68 12.10
CA VAL A 71 0.59 -8.99 12.02
C VAL A 71 1.40 -9.54 10.87
N PHE A 72 1.75 -8.65 9.94
CA PHE A 72 2.67 -8.95 8.86
C PHE A 72 4.12 -8.80 9.31
N GLU A 73 4.98 -9.68 8.78
CA GLU A 73 6.41 -9.43 8.67
C GLU A 73 6.72 -8.83 7.30
N LEU A 74 7.51 -7.77 7.31
CA LEU A 74 7.77 -6.92 6.17
C LEU A 74 9.27 -6.80 5.92
N ARG A 75 9.66 -6.78 4.65
CA ARG A 75 10.98 -6.32 4.22
C ARG A 75 10.84 -4.89 3.68
N VAL A 76 11.41 -3.93 4.39
CA VAL A 76 11.20 -2.49 4.14
C VAL A 76 12.49 -1.83 3.68
N ARG A 77 12.45 -1.16 2.51
CA ARG A 77 13.56 -0.36 1.97
C ARG A 77 13.41 1.12 2.36
N VAL A 78 14.02 1.53 3.46
CA VAL A 78 13.75 2.85 4.08
C VAL A 78 14.26 4.05 3.29
N GLY A 79 15.22 3.87 2.38
CA GLY A 79 15.74 4.98 1.58
C GLY A 79 16.32 6.12 2.43
N ARG A 80 16.06 7.38 2.09
CA ARG A 80 16.50 8.51 2.93
C ARG A 80 15.56 8.65 4.12
N VAL A 81 16.07 8.57 5.34
CA VAL A 81 15.27 8.63 6.57
C VAL A 81 15.33 10.04 7.17
N LYS A 82 14.18 10.59 7.55
CA LYS A 82 14.09 11.84 8.32
C LYS A 82 13.75 11.50 9.76
N ARG A 83 14.63 11.85 10.69
CA ARG A 83 14.32 11.83 12.12
C ARG A 83 13.29 12.93 12.45
N ILE A 84 12.22 12.54 13.14
CA ILE A 84 11.14 13.39 13.65
C ILE A 84 11.05 13.09 15.16
N ASP A 85 11.63 13.94 15.99
CA ASP A 85 11.90 13.66 17.41
C ASP A 85 11.32 14.69 18.38
N LYS A 86 10.38 15.51 17.90
CA LYS A 86 9.61 16.45 18.70
C LYS A 86 8.24 16.69 18.09
N ASP A 87 7.28 17.07 18.92
CA ASP A 87 5.99 17.55 18.43
C ASP A 87 6.19 18.84 17.61
N ASN A 88 5.31 19.04 16.64
CA ASN A 88 5.38 20.18 15.71
C ASN A 88 6.73 20.29 15.00
N HIS A 89 7.37 19.15 14.71
CA HIS A 89 8.60 19.15 13.93
C HIS A 89 8.36 19.81 12.56
N PRO A 90 9.22 20.75 12.09
CA PRO A 90 8.96 21.53 10.86
C PRO A 90 8.71 20.67 9.61
N MET A 91 9.23 19.45 9.61
CA MET A 91 9.08 18.48 8.53
C MET A 91 8.15 17.30 8.85
N GLN A 92 7.37 17.34 9.94
CA GLN A 92 6.52 16.24 10.40
C GLN A 92 5.58 15.69 9.30
N TYR A 93 5.08 16.59 8.43
CA TYR A 93 4.15 16.25 7.35
C TYR A 93 4.72 16.48 5.94
N THR A 94 5.94 17.01 5.82
CA THR A 94 6.53 17.46 4.54
C THR A 94 7.86 16.80 4.21
N TRP A 95 8.33 15.86 5.04
CA TRP A 95 9.59 15.13 4.82
C TRP A 95 9.66 14.46 3.44
N ASN A 96 8.55 13.97 2.91
CA ASN A 96 8.51 13.31 1.61
C ASN A 96 8.76 14.27 0.43
N THR A 97 8.17 15.47 0.44
CA THR A 97 8.38 16.49 -0.58
C THR A 97 9.78 17.08 -0.52
N GLN A 98 10.45 16.96 0.63
CA GLN A 98 11.85 17.31 0.86
C GLN A 98 12.82 16.16 0.48
N GLY A 99 12.34 15.13 -0.21
CA GLY A 99 13.14 14.06 -0.78
C GLY A 99 13.53 12.94 0.19
N TYR A 100 12.86 12.83 1.34
CA TYR A 100 12.99 11.68 2.23
C TYR A 100 11.99 10.58 1.85
N SER A 101 12.39 9.33 2.00
CA SER A 101 11.57 8.15 1.69
C SER A 101 10.82 7.61 2.91
N THR A 102 11.35 7.87 4.11
CA THR A 102 10.78 7.46 5.39
C THR A 102 10.93 8.58 6.42
N ALA A 103 9.89 8.85 7.20
CA ALA A 103 10.02 9.54 8.48
C ALA A 103 10.12 8.52 9.62
N TRP A 104 10.96 8.80 10.61
CA TRP A 104 11.22 7.92 11.74
C TRP A 104 11.15 8.71 13.05
N VAL A 105 10.35 8.20 13.99
CA VAL A 105 10.28 8.66 15.37
C VAL A 105 11.19 7.77 16.21
N PRO A 106 12.24 8.34 16.86
CA PRO A 106 13.07 7.58 17.77
C PRO A 106 12.31 7.11 19.01
N PRO A 107 12.73 6.00 19.64
CA PRO A 107 12.19 5.62 20.93
C PRO A 107 12.47 6.72 21.98
N ASN A 108 11.55 6.88 22.93
CA ASN A 108 11.71 7.72 24.11
C ASN A 108 12.17 9.17 23.83
N CYS A 109 11.82 9.73 22.67
CA CYS A 109 12.20 11.11 22.30
C CYS A 109 11.35 12.20 22.98
N GLY A 110 10.40 11.83 23.85
CA GLY A 110 9.57 12.78 24.58
C GLY A 110 8.44 13.42 23.75
N MET A 111 8.13 12.89 22.56
CA MET A 111 6.98 13.33 21.78
C MET A 111 5.66 12.95 22.46
N MET A 112 4.83 13.94 22.78
CA MET A 112 3.50 13.77 23.35
C MET A 112 2.54 13.10 22.37
N SER A 113 2.74 13.31 21.06
CA SER A 113 1.99 12.60 20.01
C SER A 113 2.31 11.11 19.92
N VAL A 114 3.34 10.63 20.63
CA VAL A 114 3.67 9.19 20.77
C VAL A 114 3.77 8.83 22.25
N PRO A 115 2.66 8.78 23.01
CA PRO A 115 2.67 8.56 24.46
C PRO A 115 3.35 7.24 24.87
N SER A 116 3.32 6.24 23.98
CA SER A 116 3.98 4.96 24.20
C SER A 116 5.51 5.04 24.31
N GLY A 117 6.13 6.11 23.81
CA GLY A 117 7.58 6.21 23.68
C GLY A 117 8.20 5.21 22.67
N LEU A 118 7.39 4.40 21.98
CA LEU A 118 7.89 3.39 21.05
C LEU A 118 8.08 3.96 19.65
N GLU A 119 9.16 3.55 19.00
CA GLU A 119 9.53 3.99 17.66
C GLU A 119 8.43 3.76 16.61
N GLU A 120 8.40 4.63 15.60
CA GLU A 120 7.47 4.55 14.48
C GLU A 120 8.12 5.00 13.18
N ASP A 121 7.88 4.25 12.11
CA ASP A 121 8.31 4.60 10.77
C ASP A 121 7.10 4.82 9.88
N CYS A 122 7.14 5.88 9.08
CA CYS A 122 6.16 6.13 8.02
C CYS A 122 6.88 6.14 6.66
N VAL A 123 6.61 5.14 5.83
CA VAL A 123 7.24 4.95 4.52
C VAL A 123 6.33 5.54 3.43
N PHE A 124 6.84 6.48 2.62
CA PHE A 124 5.98 7.22 1.69
C PHE A 124 5.47 6.35 0.52
N ASP A 125 6.38 5.63 -0.15
CA ASP A 125 6.04 4.78 -1.30
C ASP A 125 5.77 3.33 -0.85
N PRO A 126 4.53 2.82 -0.98
CA PRO A 126 4.18 1.45 -0.61
C PRO A 126 5.02 0.38 -1.32
N LYS A 127 5.60 0.66 -2.50
CA LYS A 127 6.46 -0.27 -3.24
C LYS A 127 7.80 -0.55 -2.53
N ARG A 128 8.11 0.21 -1.48
CA ARG A 128 9.26 -0.03 -0.60
C ARG A 128 8.96 -1.04 0.51
N VAL A 129 7.69 -1.41 0.70
CA VAL A 129 7.22 -2.30 1.76
C VAL A 129 6.75 -3.62 1.14
N LYS A 130 7.48 -4.71 1.38
CA LYS A 130 7.13 -6.04 0.89
C LYS A 130 6.66 -6.93 2.03
N VAL A 131 5.46 -7.49 1.93
CA VAL A 131 5.02 -8.58 2.82
C VAL A 131 5.85 -9.81 2.54
N VAL A 132 6.52 -10.34 3.57
CA VAL A 132 7.35 -11.56 3.48
C VAL A 132 6.83 -12.67 4.37
N GLY A 133 5.99 -12.38 5.35
CA GLY A 133 5.40 -13.39 6.22
C GLY A 133 4.18 -12.91 7.01
N ILE A 134 3.53 -13.88 7.67
CA ILE A 134 2.48 -13.67 8.68
C ILE A 134 3.07 -14.15 10.02
N VAL A 135 3.21 -13.26 10.99
CA VAL A 135 3.82 -13.58 12.30
C VAL A 135 2.80 -13.71 13.43
N LYS A 136 1.60 -13.17 13.25
CA LYS A 136 0.46 -13.38 14.15
C LYS A 136 -0.82 -13.38 13.34
N ALA A 137 -1.72 -14.31 13.67
CA ALA A 137 -3.07 -14.40 13.16
C ALA A 137 -3.99 -14.88 14.31
N PRO A 138 -5.30 -14.63 14.23
CA PRO A 138 -6.21 -14.92 15.35
C PRO A 138 -6.48 -16.42 15.54
N ASN A 139 -6.33 -17.21 14.47
CA ASN A 139 -6.41 -18.67 14.52
C ASN A 139 -5.66 -19.30 13.34
N THR A 140 -5.47 -20.62 13.41
CA THR A 140 -4.70 -21.40 12.43
C THR A 140 -5.34 -21.44 11.05
N THR A 141 -6.68 -21.36 10.96
CA THR A 141 -7.40 -21.33 9.69
C THR A 141 -7.08 -20.06 8.90
N ILE A 142 -7.18 -18.90 9.54
CA ILE A 142 -6.84 -17.60 8.93
C ILE A 142 -5.35 -17.53 8.60
N GLU A 143 -4.48 -18.04 9.48
CA GLU A 143 -3.04 -18.07 9.22
C GLU A 143 -2.70 -18.87 7.97
N LYS A 144 -3.26 -20.08 7.83
CA LYS A 144 -3.06 -20.95 6.66
C LYS A 144 -3.59 -20.29 5.39
N GLU A 145 -4.79 -19.70 5.45
CA GLU A 145 -5.38 -18.96 4.32
C GLU A 145 -4.45 -17.84 3.83
N LEU A 146 -4.01 -16.95 4.73
CA LEU A 146 -3.16 -15.81 4.37
C LEU A 146 -1.79 -16.26 3.85
N LYS A 147 -1.18 -17.29 4.45
CA LYS A 147 0.08 -17.88 3.95
C LYS A 147 -0.09 -18.45 2.53
N GLN A 148 -1.19 -19.15 2.25
CA GLN A 148 -1.49 -19.65 0.90
C GLN A 148 -1.69 -18.52 -0.11
N LEU A 149 -2.40 -17.45 0.25
CA LEU A 149 -2.56 -16.27 -0.62
C LEU A 149 -1.21 -15.62 -0.94
N LEU A 150 -0.33 -15.51 0.07
CA LEU A 150 1.02 -14.95 -0.11
C LEU A 150 1.89 -15.83 -1.02
N ALA A 151 1.85 -17.16 -0.85
CA ALA A 151 2.57 -18.11 -1.69
C ALA A 151 2.11 -18.06 -3.17
N LYS A 152 0.79 -18.02 -3.40
CA LYS A 152 0.20 -17.89 -4.75
C LYS A 152 0.62 -16.60 -5.46
N ARG A 153 0.83 -15.50 -4.72
CA ARG A 153 1.36 -14.25 -5.27
C ARG A 153 2.81 -14.38 -5.71
N SER A 154 3.64 -15.06 -4.92
CA SER A 154 5.05 -15.30 -5.25
C SER A 154 5.21 -16.21 -6.49
N GLY A 155 4.30 -17.17 -6.69
CA GLY A 155 4.25 -18.02 -7.89
C GLY A 155 3.83 -17.30 -9.18
N ARG A 156 3.34 -16.06 -9.11
CA ARG A 156 3.09 -15.18 -10.28
C ARG A 156 4.33 -14.33 -10.65
N GLY A 157 5.50 -14.69 -10.13
CA GLY A 157 6.79 -14.00 -10.33
C GLY A 157 7.47 -14.19 -11.70
N GLY A 158 6.76 -14.70 -12.71
CA GLY A 158 7.22 -14.71 -14.11
C GLY A 158 6.52 -13.59 -14.89
N GLY A 159 7.30 -12.76 -15.58
CA GLY A 159 6.88 -11.55 -16.30
C GLY A 159 5.44 -11.59 -16.82
N ARG A 160 4.54 -10.88 -16.13
CA ARG A 160 3.21 -10.61 -16.64
C ARG A 160 3.43 -9.69 -17.84
N THR A 161 3.40 -10.23 -19.05
CA THR A 161 3.18 -9.42 -20.25
C THR A 161 1.90 -8.66 -19.98
N VAL A 162 2.06 -7.38 -19.62
CA VAL A 162 0.95 -6.49 -19.39
C VAL A 162 0.29 -6.35 -20.75
N LYS A 163 -0.74 -7.16 -21.01
CA LYS A 163 -1.48 -7.05 -22.26
C LYS A 163 -2.14 -5.67 -22.20
N VAL A 164 -1.63 -4.75 -23.01
CA VAL A 164 -2.21 -3.41 -23.13
C VAL A 164 -3.40 -3.54 -24.07
N CYS A 165 -4.56 -3.04 -23.66
CA CYS A 165 -5.72 -3.02 -24.54
C CYS A 165 -5.39 -2.18 -25.78
N SER A 166 -5.44 -2.78 -26.97
CA SER A 166 -5.08 -2.10 -28.22
C SER A 166 -5.94 -0.87 -28.52
N LEU A 167 -7.14 -0.81 -27.95
CA LEU A 167 -8.13 0.26 -28.18
C LEU A 167 -8.02 1.41 -27.16
N CYS A 168 -7.96 1.15 -25.85
CA CYS A 168 -7.91 2.21 -24.84
C CYS A 168 -6.50 2.48 -24.27
N LYS A 169 -5.49 1.70 -24.70
CA LYS A 169 -4.09 1.77 -24.25
C LYS A 169 -3.86 1.61 -22.75
N ARG A 170 -4.89 1.18 -22.00
CA ARG A 170 -4.79 0.85 -20.57
C ARG A 170 -4.37 -0.61 -20.37
N LYS A 171 -3.73 -0.87 -19.23
CA LYS A 171 -3.24 -2.20 -18.82
C LYS A 171 -4.43 -3.11 -18.47
N THR A 172 -4.54 -4.30 -19.08
CA THR A 172 -5.57 -5.27 -18.69
C THR A 172 -5.21 -5.88 -17.34
N GLN A 173 -6.06 -5.67 -16.32
CA GLN A 173 -5.90 -6.23 -14.99
C GLN A 173 -7.04 -7.21 -14.69
N GLN A 174 -6.78 -8.17 -13.80
CA GLN A 174 -7.79 -9.17 -13.42
C GLN A 174 -8.84 -8.45 -12.56
N GLY A 175 -10.07 -8.35 -13.07
CA GLY A 175 -11.18 -7.61 -12.44
C GLY A 175 -11.66 -6.35 -13.18
N SER A 176 -10.97 -5.91 -14.25
CA SER A 176 -11.46 -4.83 -15.12
C SER A 176 -11.63 -5.37 -16.54
N ALA A 177 -12.84 -5.81 -16.87
CA ALA A 177 -13.11 -6.35 -18.20
C ALA A 177 -13.03 -5.24 -19.26
N HIS A 178 -12.06 -5.35 -20.17
CA HIS A 178 -11.94 -4.46 -21.33
C HIS A 178 -12.85 -4.97 -22.45
N ILE A 179 -14.17 -4.78 -22.29
CA ILE A 179 -15.16 -5.20 -23.29
C ILE A 179 -14.97 -4.34 -24.55
N LYS A 180 -14.86 -5.01 -25.70
CA LYS A 180 -14.82 -4.39 -27.02
C LYS A 180 -16.24 -4.40 -27.60
N GLN A 181 -16.72 -3.26 -28.08
CA GLN A 181 -18.01 -3.11 -28.76
C GLN A 181 -17.86 -2.18 -29.95
N GLN A 182 -18.84 -2.14 -30.86
CA GLN A 182 -18.85 -1.19 -31.95
C GLN A 182 -19.44 0.16 -31.50
N CYS A 183 -18.88 1.26 -31.98
CA CYS A 183 -19.48 2.57 -31.82
C CYS A 183 -20.77 2.61 -32.64
N TRP A 184 -21.89 2.89 -31.97
CA TRP A 184 -23.21 2.99 -32.59
C TRP A 184 -23.31 4.05 -33.70
N GLY A 185 -22.48 5.09 -33.68
CA GLY A 185 -22.48 6.14 -34.69
C GLY A 185 -21.66 5.81 -35.94
N CYS A 186 -20.43 5.31 -35.78
CA CYS A 186 -19.49 5.12 -36.90
C CYS A 186 -19.02 3.68 -37.13
N GLY A 187 -19.53 2.70 -36.38
CA GLY A 187 -19.19 1.28 -36.51
C GLY A 187 -17.78 0.88 -36.03
N LYS A 188 -16.92 1.83 -35.65
CA LYS A 188 -15.54 1.54 -35.21
C LYS A 188 -15.52 0.78 -33.87
N ASN A 189 -14.60 -0.18 -33.74
CA ASN A 189 -14.38 -0.91 -32.49
C ASN A 189 -13.86 0.01 -31.37
N ILE A 190 -14.58 0.03 -30.25
CA ILE A 190 -14.24 0.79 -29.05
C ILE A 190 -14.17 -0.13 -27.83
N CYS A 191 -13.29 0.19 -26.88
CA CYS A 191 -13.29 -0.38 -25.54
C CYS A 191 -14.11 0.50 -24.61
N ILE A 192 -14.99 -0.08 -23.79
CA ILE A 192 -15.85 0.65 -22.84
C ILE A 192 -15.08 1.54 -21.86
N LEU A 193 -13.80 1.23 -21.62
CA LEU A 193 -12.93 1.97 -20.69
C LEU A 193 -12.10 3.06 -21.38
N MET A 194 -12.37 3.40 -22.64
CA MET A 194 -11.66 4.52 -23.27
C MET A 194 -12.11 5.86 -22.69
N ALA A 195 -11.19 6.81 -22.56
CA ALA A 195 -11.52 8.12 -22.00
C ALA A 195 -12.38 8.95 -22.96
N LYS A 196 -12.11 8.86 -24.27
CA LYS A 196 -12.82 9.57 -25.34
C LYS A 196 -12.76 8.75 -26.63
N HIS A 197 -13.83 8.77 -27.40
CA HIS A 197 -13.89 8.32 -28.79
C HIS A 197 -14.26 9.52 -29.65
N PHE A 198 -13.50 9.79 -30.72
CA PHE A 198 -13.90 10.79 -31.71
C PHE A 198 -14.67 10.09 -32.83
N CYS A 199 -15.99 10.26 -32.84
CA CYS A 199 -16.89 9.67 -33.82
C CYS A 199 -17.05 10.62 -35.02
N PRO A 200 -16.66 10.25 -36.25
CA PRO A 200 -16.84 11.09 -37.43
C PRO A 200 -18.27 11.07 -37.99
N ALA A 201 -19.20 10.31 -37.39
CA ALA A 201 -20.58 10.28 -37.83
C ALA A 201 -21.26 11.64 -37.57
N LYS A 202 -21.93 12.20 -38.59
CA LYS A 202 -22.69 13.44 -38.43
C LYS A 202 -23.77 13.21 -37.35
N PRO A 203 -23.96 14.16 -36.40
CA PRO A 203 -24.99 14.00 -35.38
C PRO A 203 -26.36 13.89 -36.05
N SER A 204 -26.97 12.71 -35.97
CA SER A 204 -28.39 12.57 -36.26
C SER A 204 -29.15 13.38 -35.23
N GLN A 205 -29.92 14.38 -35.67
CA GLN A 205 -30.80 15.13 -34.79
C GLN A 205 -31.76 14.15 -34.10
N GLY A 206 -31.58 13.95 -32.81
CA GLY A 206 -32.37 13.01 -32.01
C GLY A 206 -32.16 13.30 -30.53
N LYS A 207 -33.22 13.75 -29.89
CA LYS A 207 -33.25 14.38 -28.57
C LYS A 207 -32.62 13.52 -27.46
N GLY A 208 -31.75 14.17 -26.69
CA GLY A 208 -31.56 14.06 -25.25
C GLY A 208 -31.63 12.68 -24.58
N LYS A 209 -30.48 12.23 -24.07
CA LYS A 209 -30.36 11.76 -22.68
C LYS A 209 -28.89 11.85 -22.26
N LYS A 210 -28.59 12.77 -21.33
CA LYS A 210 -27.39 12.71 -20.49
C LYS A 210 -27.49 11.43 -19.66
N MET A 211 -26.42 10.65 -19.59
CA MET A 211 -26.20 9.71 -18.49
C MET A 211 -24.77 9.85 -17.98
N VAL A 212 -24.73 9.83 -16.65
CA VAL A 212 -23.65 9.88 -15.65
C VAL A 212 -22.32 9.29 -16.10
#